data_AF-A0A4U0XPB1-F1
#
_entry.id   AF-A0A4U0XPB1-F1
#
_cell.length_a   1.000
_cell.length_b   1.000
_cell.length_c   1.000
_cell.angle_alpha   90.00
_cell.angle_beta   90.00
_cell.angle_gamma   90.00
#
_symmetry.space_group_name_H-M   'P 1'
#
loop_
_entity.id
_entity.type
_entity.pdbx_description
1 polymer ?
#
loop_
_entity_poly.entity_id
_entity_poly.type
_entity_poly.pdbx_seq_one_letter_code
_entity_poly.pdbx_strand_id
1 'polypeptide(L)'
;MDKELPNVKKEIKKLVERVGKQLDDLGEERPTAGHLRTYLTRLAMRFHILATAALHGNYDITDMEFFSATEGPEDHVRVRAFLHFANTRFAIDMREHGHTLKVGDSQNANRDSESEASDVLNSSQIEVSEVEMKEFVLAKYRHTRGRELPGNSNHILLAELFHHQSKGWKRLAENHVADVATGLDLFARDAIMFVTPEEKVRNSLLNRIERVLLDSRETARLELDRLFEDKNGSPITYNHYYTDNVQNARHATTRGLIKKALEETSTVDYNHKMHISNTAVDAEKLLGALQRRVLVDMEDQACSEARQGLLAYYKVFAN
;
A
#
# COMPACT_ATOMS: atom_id res chain seq x y z
N MET A 1 0.99 -3.10 77.07
CA MET A 1 1.92 -3.28 75.93
C MET A 1 1.39 -4.29 74.90
N ASP A 2 0.22 -4.91 75.12
CA ASP A 2 -0.25 -6.05 74.30
C ASP A 2 -1.01 -5.71 73.01
N LYS A 3 -1.19 -4.42 72.67
CA LYS A 3 -1.89 -3.98 71.45
C LYS A 3 -0.98 -3.84 70.22
N GLU A 4 0.33 -3.73 70.41
CA GLU A 4 1.30 -3.49 69.33
C GLU A 4 1.81 -4.80 68.67
N LEU A 5 1.87 -5.90 69.44
CA LEU A 5 2.38 -7.19 68.99
C LEU A 5 1.68 -7.78 67.73
N PRO A 6 0.34 -7.69 67.59
CA PRO A 6 -0.37 -8.19 66.41
C PRO A 6 -0.05 -7.39 65.14
N ASN A 7 0.18 -6.08 65.27
CA ASN A 7 0.53 -5.21 64.15
C ASN A 7 1.94 -5.50 63.65
N VAL A 8 2.90 -5.65 64.57
CA VAL A 8 4.28 -6.04 64.23
C VAL A 8 4.31 -7.40 63.53
N LYS A 9 3.53 -8.40 63.99
CA LYS A 9 3.41 -9.70 63.29
C LYS A 9 2.86 -9.56 61.87
N LYS A 10 1.90 -8.67 61.63
CA LYS A 10 1.38 -8.41 60.28
C LYS A 10 2.43 -7.73 59.38
N GLU A 11 3.18 -6.77 59.91
CA GLU A 11 4.25 -6.11 59.16
C GLU A 11 5.37 -7.06 58.79
N ILE A 12 5.80 -7.92 59.72
CA ILE A 12 6.82 -8.95 59.44
C ILE A 12 6.34 -9.90 58.36
N LYS A 13 5.08 -10.36 58.41
CA LYS A 13 4.53 -11.23 57.34
C LYS A 13 4.53 -10.54 55.97
N LYS A 14 4.08 -9.27 55.91
CA LYS A 14 4.14 -8.47 54.68
C LYS A 14 5.57 -8.28 54.16
N LEU A 15 6.53 -8.12 55.07
CA LEU A 15 7.94 -7.97 54.70
C LEU A 15 8.51 -9.29 54.16
N VAL A 16 8.22 -10.42 54.80
CA VAL A 16 8.62 -11.75 54.32
C VAL A 16 8.02 -12.06 52.96
N GLU A 17 6.74 -11.77 52.74
CA GLU A 17 6.10 -11.93 51.43
C GLU A 17 6.74 -11.05 50.36
N ARG A 18 7.09 -9.81 50.70
CA ARG A 18 7.76 -8.88 49.78
C ARG A 18 9.17 -9.34 49.44
N VAL A 19 9.98 -9.68 50.45
CA VAL A 19 11.36 -10.11 50.28
C VAL A 19 11.41 -11.47 49.57
N GLY A 20 10.46 -12.37 49.87
CA GLY A 20 10.31 -13.64 49.17
C GLY A 20 10.06 -13.43 47.67
N LYS A 21 9.11 -12.56 47.31
CA LYS A 21 8.90 -12.17 45.90
C LYS A 21 10.15 -11.58 45.26
N GLN A 22 10.83 -10.65 45.94
CA GLN A 22 12.07 -10.06 45.42
C GLN A 22 13.17 -11.10 45.22
N LEU A 23 13.25 -12.12 46.08
CA LEU A 23 14.21 -13.21 45.96
C LEU A 23 13.86 -14.14 44.80
N ASP A 24 12.59 -14.48 44.63
CA ASP A 24 12.10 -15.26 43.48
C ASP A 24 12.36 -14.52 42.15
N ASP A 25 12.16 -13.20 42.14
CA ASP A 25 12.41 -12.33 40.98
C ASP A 25 13.90 -12.27 40.58
N LEU A 26 14.83 -12.44 41.54
CA LEU A 26 16.28 -12.48 41.27
C LEU A 26 16.72 -13.78 40.58
N GLY A 27 15.91 -14.83 40.70
CA GLY A 27 16.17 -16.14 40.12
C GLY A 27 17.39 -16.86 40.71
N GLU A 28 17.82 -17.92 40.03
CA GLU A 28 18.93 -18.76 40.52
C GLU A 28 20.28 -18.04 40.47
N GLU A 29 21.10 -18.30 41.48
CA GLU A 29 22.48 -17.84 41.54
C GLU A 29 23.29 -18.43 40.37
N ARG A 30 24.10 -17.58 39.72
CA ARG A 30 24.87 -17.93 38.53
C ARG A 30 26.38 -17.76 38.75
N PRO A 31 27.02 -18.59 39.60
CA PRO A 31 28.42 -18.40 40.01
C PRO A 31 29.45 -18.78 38.94
N THR A 32 29.05 -19.55 37.91
CA THR A 32 29.97 -20.05 36.87
C THR A 32 29.62 -19.52 35.50
N ALA A 33 30.61 -19.44 34.61
CA ALA A 33 30.37 -19.13 33.19
C ALA A 33 29.42 -20.13 32.52
N GLY A 34 29.35 -21.38 32.99
CA GLY A 34 28.39 -22.38 32.53
C GLY A 34 26.95 -21.95 32.84
N HIS A 35 26.68 -21.57 34.10
CA HIS A 35 25.36 -21.10 34.53
C HIS A 35 24.92 -19.83 33.77
N LEU A 36 25.85 -18.88 33.54
CA LEU A 36 25.56 -17.68 32.74
C LEU A 36 25.20 -18.02 31.29
N ARG A 37 25.91 -18.95 30.64
CA ARG A 37 25.59 -19.39 29.28
C ARG A 37 24.23 -20.06 29.21
N THR A 38 23.91 -20.96 30.14
CA THR A 38 22.60 -21.62 30.19
C THR A 38 21.47 -20.61 30.34
N TYR A 39 21.63 -19.62 31.23
CA TYR A 39 20.66 -18.55 31.43
C TYR A 39 20.42 -17.73 30.16
N LEU A 40 21.50 -17.23 29.52
CA LEU A 40 21.39 -16.44 28.29
C LEU A 40 20.81 -17.26 27.14
N THR A 41 21.16 -18.55 27.06
CA THR A 41 20.60 -19.48 26.06
C THR A 41 19.10 -19.65 26.26
N ARG A 42 18.64 -19.80 27.51
CA ARG A 42 17.20 -19.89 27.82
C ARG A 42 16.45 -18.61 27.42
N LEU A 43 17.01 -17.44 27.69
CA LEU A 43 16.42 -16.16 27.25
C LEU A 43 16.34 -16.07 25.73
N ALA A 44 17.44 -16.41 25.04
CA ALA A 44 17.49 -16.39 23.58
C ALA A 44 16.46 -17.35 22.97
N MET A 45 16.32 -18.57 23.50
CA MET A 45 15.32 -19.53 23.07
C MET A 45 13.89 -19.03 23.31
N ARG A 46 13.61 -18.42 24.47
CA ARG A 46 12.29 -17.88 24.77
C ARG A 46 11.94 -16.72 23.84
N PHE A 47 12.87 -15.78 23.61
CA PHE A 47 12.70 -14.71 22.62
C PHE A 47 12.48 -15.27 21.22
N HIS A 48 13.25 -16.28 20.81
CA HIS A 48 13.11 -16.91 19.50
C HIS A 48 11.72 -17.53 19.31
N ILE A 49 11.21 -18.28 20.29
CA ILE A 49 9.87 -18.87 20.24
C ILE A 49 8.81 -17.76 20.16
N LEU A 50 8.91 -16.72 20.98
CA LEU A 50 7.97 -15.60 21.00
C LEU A 50 7.96 -14.84 19.66
N ALA A 51 9.13 -14.48 19.14
CA ALA A 51 9.28 -13.81 17.85
C ALA A 51 8.75 -14.68 16.69
N THR A 52 9.02 -15.97 16.72
CA THR A 52 8.50 -16.92 15.72
C THR A 52 6.97 -16.99 15.79
N ALA A 53 6.38 -17.10 16.99
CA ALA A 53 4.94 -17.06 17.16
C ALA A 53 4.32 -15.76 16.61
N ALA A 54 4.94 -14.61 16.90
CA ALA A 54 4.50 -13.30 16.41
C ALA A 54 4.54 -13.18 14.88
N LEU A 55 5.61 -13.68 14.25
CA LEU A 55 5.82 -13.66 12.80
C LEU A 55 4.89 -14.61 12.04
N HIS A 56 4.61 -15.78 12.62
CA HIS A 56 3.72 -16.77 12.03
C HIS A 56 2.23 -16.50 12.33
N GLY A 57 1.92 -15.66 13.32
CA GLY A 57 0.55 -15.38 13.74
C GLY A 57 -0.04 -16.41 14.72
N ASN A 58 0.81 -17.18 15.39
CA ASN A 58 0.41 -18.24 16.33
C ASN A 58 0.29 -17.69 17.76
N TYR A 59 -0.65 -16.79 17.98
CA TYR A 59 -0.79 -16.02 19.23
C TYR A 59 -1.37 -16.80 20.42
N ASP A 60 -1.97 -17.96 20.16
CA ASP A 60 -2.69 -18.81 21.10
C ASP A 60 -1.83 -19.94 21.69
N ILE A 61 -0.65 -20.19 21.13
CA ILE A 61 0.18 -21.35 21.50
C ILE A 61 1.14 -21.04 22.65
N THR A 62 1.74 -19.85 22.68
CA THR A 62 2.82 -19.52 23.63
C THR A 62 2.72 -18.08 24.10
N ASP A 63 2.98 -17.86 25.40
CA ASP A 63 3.02 -16.53 26.03
C ASP A 63 1.77 -15.68 25.68
N MET A 64 0.57 -16.27 25.78
CA MET A 64 -0.71 -15.60 25.47
C MET A 64 -0.90 -14.26 26.19
N GLU A 65 -0.37 -14.14 27.40
CA GLU A 65 -0.38 -12.89 28.18
C GLU A 65 0.26 -11.73 27.40
N PHE A 66 1.39 -11.99 26.73
CA PHE A 66 2.07 -11.00 25.90
C PHE A 66 1.19 -10.54 24.73
N PHE A 67 0.59 -11.46 23.98
CA PHE A 67 -0.27 -11.15 22.83
C PHE A 67 -1.67 -10.62 23.19
N SER A 68 -1.99 -10.57 24.47
CA SER A 68 -3.23 -9.97 25.00
C SER A 68 -3.02 -8.57 25.59
N ALA A 69 -1.80 -8.04 25.56
CA ALA A 69 -1.44 -6.79 26.22
C ALA A 69 -2.10 -5.53 25.60
N THR A 70 -2.54 -5.61 24.35
CA THR A 70 -3.07 -4.49 23.57
C THR A 70 -4.21 -4.93 22.66
N GLU A 71 -5.17 -4.02 22.43
CA GLU A 71 -6.31 -4.24 21.53
C GLU A 71 -6.32 -3.13 20.47
N GLY A 72 -6.15 -3.50 19.19
CA GLY A 72 -6.24 -2.57 18.07
C GLY A 72 -5.57 -3.08 16.78
N PRO A 73 -5.89 -2.47 15.61
CA PRO A 73 -5.28 -2.84 14.33
C PRO A 73 -3.81 -2.43 14.21
N GLU A 74 -3.35 -1.47 15.02
CA GLU A 74 -1.95 -1.02 15.09
C GLU A 74 -1.15 -1.73 16.19
N ASP A 75 -1.67 -2.87 16.68
CA ASP A 75 -0.98 -3.69 17.67
C ASP A 75 0.30 -4.31 17.08
N HIS A 76 1.44 -3.69 17.39
CA HIS A 76 2.77 -4.16 16.98
C HIS A 76 3.19 -5.47 17.67
N VAL A 77 2.56 -5.85 18.78
CA VAL A 77 2.83 -7.11 19.48
C VAL A 77 2.44 -8.30 18.60
N ARG A 78 1.35 -8.14 17.83
CA ARG A 78 0.88 -9.11 16.84
C ARG A 78 1.47 -8.82 15.45
N VAL A 79 2.79 -8.95 15.33
CA VAL A 79 3.57 -8.61 14.12
C VAL A 79 2.92 -9.07 12.81
N ARG A 80 2.47 -10.33 12.71
CA ARG A 80 1.81 -10.81 11.48
C ARG A 80 0.54 -10.03 11.11
N ALA A 81 -0.33 -9.75 12.08
CA ALA A 81 -1.55 -8.96 11.87
C ALA A 81 -1.22 -7.50 11.53
N PHE A 82 -0.28 -6.90 12.26
CA PHE A 82 0.25 -5.56 11.98
C PHE A 82 0.79 -5.43 10.54
N LEU A 83 1.60 -6.40 10.09
CA LEU A 83 2.14 -6.41 8.72
C LEU A 83 1.03 -6.53 7.68
N HIS A 84 0.00 -7.37 7.92
CA HIS A 84 -1.15 -7.46 7.02
C HIS A 84 -1.89 -6.12 6.93
N PHE A 85 -2.09 -5.43 8.05
CA PHE A 85 -2.72 -4.12 8.09
C PHE A 85 -1.87 -3.08 7.33
N ALA A 86 -0.58 -2.98 7.62
CA ALA A 86 0.34 -2.06 6.96
C ALA A 86 0.41 -2.29 5.44
N ASN A 87 0.47 -3.55 4.99
CA ASN A 87 0.49 -3.90 3.57
C ASN A 87 -0.85 -3.55 2.88
N THR A 88 -1.97 -3.78 3.56
CA THR A 88 -3.30 -3.44 3.03
C THR A 88 -3.45 -1.93 2.88
N ARG A 89 -3.02 -1.15 3.89
CA ARG A 89 -3.00 0.31 3.83
C ARG A 89 -2.13 0.81 2.69
N PHE A 90 -0.91 0.29 2.56
CA PHE A 90 -0.02 0.64 1.45
C PHE A 90 -0.62 0.33 0.08
N ALA A 91 -1.30 -0.80 -0.08
CA ALA A 91 -1.97 -1.14 -1.33
C ALA A 91 -3.13 -0.18 -1.66
N ILE A 92 -3.89 0.24 -0.64
CA ILE A 92 -4.94 1.27 -0.79
C ILE A 92 -4.31 2.61 -1.18
N ASP A 93 -3.27 3.05 -0.47
CA ASP A 93 -2.58 4.31 -0.75
C ASP A 93 -1.98 4.34 -2.16
N MET A 94 -1.38 3.23 -2.61
CA MET A 94 -0.86 3.11 -3.97
C MET A 94 -1.98 3.17 -5.02
N ARG A 95 -3.17 2.64 -4.72
CA ARG A 95 -4.32 2.66 -5.64
C ARG A 95 -4.97 4.04 -5.71
N GLU A 96 -5.14 4.70 -4.58
CA GLU A 96 -5.89 5.95 -4.46
C GLU A 96 -5.00 7.17 -4.72
N HIS A 97 -3.77 7.14 -4.22
CA HIS A 97 -2.81 8.25 -4.19
C HIS A 97 -1.55 8.00 -5.02
N GLY A 98 -1.41 6.82 -5.65
CA GLY A 98 -0.23 6.49 -6.46
C GLY A 98 -0.15 7.24 -7.79
N HIS A 99 -1.27 7.79 -8.29
CA HIS A 99 -1.25 8.63 -9.48
C HIS A 99 -0.92 10.08 -9.14
N THR A 100 -0.01 10.69 -9.90
CA THR A 100 0.33 12.10 -9.75
C THR A 100 -0.78 13.01 -10.29
N LEU A 101 -1.42 12.64 -11.39
CA LEU A 101 -2.58 13.36 -11.93
C LEU A 101 -3.80 12.43 -11.85
N LYS A 102 -4.84 12.86 -11.13
CA LYS A 102 -6.11 12.14 -10.99
C LYS A 102 -7.22 12.94 -11.63
N VAL A 103 -8.01 12.30 -12.50
CA VAL A 103 -9.18 12.97 -13.06
C VAL A 103 -10.26 13.02 -11.99
N GLY A 104 -10.68 14.23 -11.61
CA GLY A 104 -11.73 14.41 -10.62
C GLY A 104 -13.10 13.95 -11.15
N ASP A 105 -13.83 13.16 -10.36
CA ASP A 105 -15.22 12.84 -10.67
C ASP A 105 -16.10 14.07 -10.42
N SER A 106 -16.61 14.69 -11.50
CA SER A 106 -17.54 15.83 -11.41
C SER A 106 -18.87 15.51 -10.69
N GLN A 107 -19.06 14.27 -10.20
CA GLN A 107 -20.25 13.84 -9.46
C GLN A 107 -20.08 13.84 -7.92
N ASN A 108 -18.87 14.04 -7.40
CA ASN A 108 -18.61 14.00 -5.94
C ASN A 108 -18.32 15.37 -5.31
N ALA A 109 -18.73 16.48 -5.92
CA ALA A 109 -18.62 17.81 -5.32
C ALA A 109 -19.52 18.04 -4.08
N ASN A 110 -20.29 17.02 -3.64
CA ASN A 110 -21.23 17.08 -2.52
C ASN A 110 -21.08 15.87 -1.56
N ARG A 111 -19.85 15.53 -1.15
CA ARG A 111 -19.65 14.68 0.04
C ARG A 111 -18.78 15.40 1.05
N ASP A 112 -19.48 16.05 1.97
CA ASP A 112 -19.15 16.29 3.37
C ASP A 112 -17.68 16.54 3.70
N SER A 113 -17.39 17.84 3.80
CA SER A 113 -16.26 18.41 4.51
C SER A 113 -16.33 18.07 6.00
N GLU A 114 -16.10 16.82 6.39
CA GLU A 114 -15.91 16.43 7.79
C GLU A 114 -15.21 15.06 7.92
N SER A 115 -14.01 14.95 7.35
CA SER A 115 -13.08 13.87 7.70
C SER A 115 -11.63 14.34 7.46
N GLU A 116 -10.86 14.37 8.54
CA GLU A 116 -9.39 14.28 8.57
C GLU A 116 -8.61 15.49 8.01
N ALA A 117 -8.52 16.55 8.83
CA ALA A 117 -7.51 17.63 8.67
C ALA A 117 -6.05 17.17 8.89
N SER A 118 -5.77 15.86 8.81
CA SER A 118 -4.45 15.24 8.93
C SER A 118 -3.86 14.81 7.57
N ASP A 119 -4.69 14.51 6.57
CA ASP A 119 -4.25 13.92 5.29
C ASP A 119 -3.85 14.93 4.20
N VAL A 120 -4.19 16.21 4.39
CA VAL A 120 -3.98 17.27 3.38
C VAL A 120 -2.50 17.61 3.16
N LEU A 121 -1.60 17.21 4.07
CA LEU A 121 -0.17 17.53 3.97
C LEU A 121 0.65 16.50 3.19
N ASN A 122 0.06 15.37 2.78
CA ASN A 122 0.80 14.23 2.22
C ASN A 122 0.33 13.74 0.84
N SER A 123 -0.62 14.40 0.19
CA SER A 123 -1.03 14.02 -1.16
C SER A 123 -0.24 14.80 -2.22
N SER A 124 0.70 14.13 -2.89
CA SER A 124 1.37 14.64 -4.10
C SER A 124 0.49 14.53 -5.35
N GLN A 125 -0.79 14.17 -5.19
CA GLN A 125 -1.73 13.98 -6.27
C GLN A 125 -2.44 15.28 -6.59
N ILE A 126 -2.48 15.61 -7.88
CA ILE A 126 -3.11 16.81 -8.41
C ILE A 126 -4.41 16.37 -9.08
N GLU A 127 -5.53 16.89 -8.60
CA GLU A 127 -6.81 16.73 -9.28
C GLU A 127 -6.84 17.59 -10.53
N VAL A 128 -7.22 16.97 -11.64
CA VAL A 128 -7.33 17.62 -12.96
C VAL A 128 -8.67 17.27 -13.59
N SER A 129 -9.20 18.15 -14.41
CA SER A 129 -10.32 17.85 -15.29
C SER A 129 -9.92 16.89 -16.41
N GLU A 130 -10.91 16.26 -17.04
CA GLU A 130 -10.69 15.42 -18.22
C GLU A 130 -10.07 16.21 -19.38
N VAL A 131 -10.32 17.52 -19.47
CA VAL A 131 -9.72 18.41 -20.48
C VAL A 131 -8.24 18.64 -20.20
N GLU A 132 -7.89 19.00 -18.96
CA GLU A 132 -6.50 19.23 -18.55
C GLU A 132 -5.66 17.95 -18.67
N MET A 133 -6.23 16.78 -18.35
CA MET A 133 -5.55 15.49 -18.56
C MET A 133 -5.26 15.25 -20.04
N LYS A 134 -6.21 15.55 -20.94
CA LYS A 134 -5.98 15.42 -22.38
C LYS A 134 -4.93 16.40 -22.89
N GLU A 135 -4.95 17.65 -22.45
CA GLU A 135 -3.95 18.65 -22.79
C GLU A 135 -2.55 18.24 -22.32
N PHE A 136 -2.44 17.67 -21.11
CA PHE A 136 -1.19 17.11 -20.59
C PHE A 136 -0.66 15.98 -21.47
N VAL A 137 -1.50 14.99 -21.82
CA VAL A 137 -1.11 13.87 -22.70
C VAL A 137 -0.72 14.39 -24.09
N LEU A 138 -1.45 15.35 -24.63
CA LEU A 138 -1.16 15.96 -25.93
C LEU A 138 0.17 16.71 -25.93
N ALA A 139 0.46 17.48 -24.87
CA ALA A 139 1.74 18.15 -24.71
C ALA A 139 2.90 17.14 -24.67
N LYS A 140 2.72 16.04 -23.93
CA LYS A 140 3.70 14.94 -23.89
C LYS A 140 3.86 14.23 -25.22
N TYR A 141 2.78 13.96 -25.94
CA TYR A 141 2.82 13.39 -27.28
C TYR A 141 3.60 14.28 -28.24
N ARG A 142 3.30 15.59 -28.28
CA ARG A 142 4.03 16.55 -29.14
C ARG A 142 5.52 16.64 -28.79
N HIS A 143 5.86 16.55 -27.51
CA HIS A 143 7.25 16.59 -27.05
C HIS A 143 8.03 15.32 -27.38
N THR A 144 7.39 14.15 -27.26
CA THR A 144 8.01 12.84 -27.49
C THR A 144 7.93 12.40 -28.95
N ARG A 145 7.32 13.22 -29.83
CA ARG A 145 7.07 12.88 -31.22
C ARG A 145 8.39 12.66 -31.98
N GLY A 146 8.53 11.49 -32.58
CA GLY A 146 9.71 11.05 -33.30
C GLY A 146 9.42 10.80 -34.79
N ARG A 147 9.67 9.56 -35.22
CA ARG A 147 9.57 9.12 -36.62
C ARG A 147 8.29 8.35 -36.92
N GLU A 148 7.39 8.23 -35.94
CA GLU A 148 6.10 7.57 -36.10
C GLU A 148 5.18 8.32 -37.08
N LEU A 149 4.37 7.54 -37.80
CA LEU A 149 3.34 8.10 -38.68
C LEU A 149 2.24 8.76 -37.83
N PRO A 150 1.60 9.84 -38.33
CA PRO A 150 0.46 10.45 -37.66
C PRO A 150 -0.59 9.41 -37.26
N GLY A 151 -1.17 9.55 -36.07
CA GLY A 151 -2.16 8.60 -35.54
C GLY A 151 -1.57 7.50 -34.65
N ASN A 152 -0.25 7.31 -34.67
CA ASN A 152 0.42 6.31 -33.84
C ASN A 152 1.13 6.94 -32.66
N SER A 153 1.25 6.20 -31.56
CA SER A 153 2.08 6.55 -30.41
C SER A 153 3.35 5.71 -30.38
N ASN A 154 4.44 6.30 -29.89
CA ASN A 154 5.70 5.58 -29.65
C ASN A 154 5.79 5.11 -28.19
N HIS A 155 6.69 4.16 -27.92
CA HIS A 155 6.88 3.62 -26.56
C HIS A 155 7.47 4.65 -25.58
N ILE A 156 8.13 5.69 -26.09
CA ILE A 156 8.71 6.77 -25.29
C ILE A 156 7.59 7.58 -24.61
N LEU A 157 6.50 7.87 -25.33
CA LEU A 157 5.32 8.52 -24.76
C LEU A 157 4.76 7.72 -23.58
N LEU A 158 4.58 6.41 -23.74
CA LEU A 158 4.08 5.56 -22.66
C LEU A 158 5.00 5.58 -21.43
N ALA A 159 6.32 5.51 -21.66
CA ALA A 159 7.32 5.61 -20.59
C ALA A 159 7.25 6.96 -19.86
N GLU A 160 7.21 8.08 -20.59
CA GLU A 160 7.10 9.42 -19.99
C GLU A 160 5.82 9.59 -19.17
N LEU A 161 4.68 9.12 -19.70
CA LEU A 161 3.41 9.18 -18.98
C LEU A 161 3.45 8.34 -17.71
N PHE A 162 4.00 7.13 -17.76
CA PHE A 162 4.17 6.25 -16.61
C PHE A 162 5.10 6.85 -15.56
N HIS A 163 6.26 7.37 -15.96
CA HIS A 163 7.20 8.02 -15.05
C HIS A 163 6.60 9.26 -14.41
N HIS A 164 5.84 10.06 -15.17
CA HIS A 164 5.14 11.20 -14.62
C HIS A 164 4.09 10.78 -13.59
N GLN A 165 3.28 9.77 -13.91
CA GLN A 165 2.22 9.33 -13.02
C GLN A 165 2.75 8.65 -11.75
N SER A 166 3.89 7.97 -11.83
CA SER A 166 4.51 7.23 -10.71
C SER A 166 5.48 8.06 -9.84
N LYS A 167 5.54 9.39 -9.99
CA LYS A 167 6.47 10.24 -9.21
C LYS A 167 6.30 10.09 -7.69
N GLY A 168 5.06 9.93 -7.23
CA GLY A 168 4.74 9.80 -5.80
C GLY A 168 5.08 8.45 -5.17
N TRP A 169 5.35 7.41 -5.98
CA TRP A 169 5.49 6.03 -5.49
C TRP A 169 6.64 5.86 -4.51
N LYS A 170 7.75 6.56 -4.72
CA LYS A 170 8.93 6.47 -3.85
C LYS A 170 8.61 6.86 -2.43
N ARG A 171 7.96 8.02 -2.26
CA ARG A 171 7.56 8.52 -0.95
C ARG A 171 6.56 7.58 -0.26
N LEU A 172 5.56 7.07 -0.98
CA LEU A 172 4.58 6.13 -0.42
C LEU A 172 5.27 4.85 0.07
N ALA A 173 6.20 4.30 -0.71
CA ALA A 173 6.93 3.10 -0.34
C ALA A 173 7.93 3.33 0.80
N GLU A 174 8.63 4.48 0.81
CA GLU A 174 9.51 4.87 1.92
C GLU A 174 8.75 5.01 3.24
N ASN A 175 7.57 5.64 3.21
CA ASN A 175 6.70 5.75 4.38
C ASN A 175 6.26 4.37 4.87
N HIS A 176 5.85 3.48 3.97
CA HIS A 176 5.46 2.11 4.34
C HIS A 176 6.61 1.33 4.98
N VAL A 177 7.82 1.40 4.42
CA VAL A 177 9.01 0.75 5.01
C VAL A 177 9.33 1.34 6.40
N ALA A 178 9.20 2.65 6.58
CA ALA A 178 9.41 3.31 7.86
C ALA A 178 8.37 2.90 8.92
N ASP A 179 7.10 2.81 8.54
CA ASP A 179 6.01 2.35 9.41
C ASP A 179 6.27 0.91 9.90
N VAL A 180 6.60 0.01 8.97
CA VAL A 180 6.92 -1.38 9.28
C VAL A 180 8.14 -1.48 10.19
N ALA A 181 9.22 -0.74 9.90
CA ALA A 181 10.42 -0.73 10.74
C ALA A 181 10.11 -0.27 12.16
N THR A 182 9.33 0.80 12.31
CA THR A 182 8.92 1.34 13.62
C THR A 182 8.12 0.31 14.41
N GLY A 183 7.16 -0.37 13.77
CA GLY A 183 6.40 -1.44 14.42
C GLY A 183 7.27 -2.62 14.88
N LEU A 184 8.26 -3.01 14.07
CA LEU A 184 9.20 -4.07 14.44
C LEU A 184 10.15 -3.66 15.58
N ASP A 185 10.58 -2.40 15.63
CA ASP A 185 11.39 -1.85 16.73
C ASP A 185 10.60 -1.88 18.05
N LEU A 186 9.34 -1.47 18.03
CA LEU A 186 8.44 -1.51 19.19
C LEU A 186 8.20 -2.95 19.65
N PHE A 187 7.91 -3.86 18.71
CA PHE A 187 7.76 -5.29 19.00
C PHE A 187 9.00 -5.86 19.67
N ALA A 188 10.18 -5.64 19.09
CA ALA A 188 11.42 -6.20 19.61
C ALA A 188 11.69 -5.69 21.03
N ARG A 189 11.46 -4.40 21.27
CA ARG A 189 11.59 -3.80 22.58
C ARG A 189 10.66 -4.45 23.60
N ASP A 190 9.38 -4.58 23.28
CA ASP A 190 8.39 -5.17 24.18
C ASP A 190 8.65 -6.66 24.44
N ALA A 191 9.02 -7.41 23.41
CA ALA A 191 9.41 -8.81 23.54
C ALA A 191 10.63 -8.99 24.45
N ILE A 192 11.65 -8.15 24.33
CA ILE A 192 12.84 -8.19 25.19
C ILE A 192 12.47 -7.81 26.64
N MET A 193 11.62 -6.81 26.85
CA MET A 193 11.11 -6.43 28.16
C MET A 193 10.34 -7.57 28.82
N PHE A 194 9.52 -8.28 28.06
CA PHE A 194 8.72 -9.40 28.54
C PHE A 194 9.57 -10.63 28.87
N VAL A 195 10.55 -10.97 28.02
CA VAL A 195 11.37 -12.18 28.19
C VAL A 195 12.48 -11.99 29.23
N THR A 196 12.95 -10.76 29.47
CA THR A 196 14.13 -10.47 30.29
C THR A 196 13.81 -9.63 31.53
N PRO A 197 13.68 -10.26 32.72
CA PRO A 197 13.41 -9.54 33.98
C PRO A 197 14.55 -8.61 34.40
N GLU A 198 15.80 -9.06 34.24
CA GLU A 198 17.00 -8.34 34.69
C GLU A 198 17.33 -7.13 33.82
N GLU A 199 17.32 -5.94 34.42
CA GLU A 199 17.54 -4.67 33.74
C GLU A 199 18.88 -4.57 33.00
N LYS A 200 19.98 -5.01 33.63
CA LYS A 200 21.31 -4.94 33.00
C LYS A 200 21.41 -5.81 31.75
N VAL A 201 20.84 -7.01 31.81
CA VAL A 201 20.80 -7.95 30.68
C VAL A 201 19.90 -7.38 29.59
N ARG A 202 18.71 -6.90 29.97
CA ARG A 202 17.73 -6.28 29.08
C ARG A 202 18.33 -5.13 28.28
N ASN A 203 18.96 -4.15 28.95
CA ASN A 203 19.57 -3.00 28.28
C ASN A 203 20.71 -3.42 27.33
N SER A 204 21.49 -4.45 27.71
CA SER A 204 22.55 -4.99 26.85
C SER A 204 22.01 -5.69 25.60
N LEU A 205 20.86 -6.37 25.71
CA LEU A 205 20.18 -7.02 24.59
C LEU A 205 19.51 -5.99 23.66
N LEU A 206 18.81 -5.00 24.22
CA LEU A 206 18.19 -3.90 23.46
C LEU A 206 19.21 -3.19 22.58
N ASN A 207 20.35 -2.76 23.15
CA ASN A 207 21.43 -2.10 22.42
C ASN A 207 22.04 -2.96 21.29
N ARG A 208 21.95 -4.30 21.38
CA ARG A 208 22.42 -5.21 20.33
C ARG A 208 21.37 -5.36 19.24
N ILE A 209 20.11 -5.55 19.62
CA ILE A 209 19.01 -5.78 18.69
C ILE A 209 18.67 -4.50 17.91
N GLU A 210 18.68 -3.33 18.56
CA GLU A 210 18.48 -2.04 17.90
C GLU A 210 19.49 -1.82 16.76
N ARG A 211 20.77 -2.15 16.98
CA ARG A 211 21.79 -2.08 15.91
C ARG A 211 21.47 -3.00 14.73
N VAL A 212 21.04 -4.24 15.00
CA VAL A 212 20.67 -5.19 13.94
C VAL A 212 19.43 -4.73 13.18
N LEU A 213 18.44 -4.16 13.87
CA LEU A 213 17.22 -3.64 13.25
C LEU A 213 17.52 -2.40 12.40
N LEU A 214 18.40 -1.51 12.86
CA LEU A 214 18.90 -0.39 12.07
C LEU A 214 19.60 -0.86 10.79
N ASP A 215 20.51 -1.83 10.88
CA ASP A 215 21.19 -2.39 9.70
C ASP A 215 20.19 -3.05 8.73
N SER A 216 19.18 -3.75 9.26
CA SER A 216 18.11 -4.35 8.46
C SER A 216 17.26 -3.29 7.76
N ARG A 217 16.96 -2.17 8.43
CA ARG A 217 16.21 -1.05 7.87
C ARG A 217 16.99 -0.38 6.73
N GLU A 218 18.28 -0.14 6.92
CA GLU A 218 19.13 0.43 5.86
C GLU A 218 19.22 -0.54 4.66
N THR A 219 19.31 -1.85 4.91
CA THR A 219 19.29 -2.85 3.84
C THR A 219 17.97 -2.83 3.06
N ALA A 220 16.83 -2.75 3.75
CA ALA A 220 15.51 -2.65 3.11
C ALA A 220 15.37 -1.37 2.29
N ARG A 221 15.90 -0.25 2.79
CA ARG A 221 15.94 1.02 2.06
C ARG A 221 16.79 0.94 0.80
N LEU A 222 17.97 0.32 0.86
CA LEU A 222 18.84 0.13 -0.30
C LEU A 222 18.16 -0.74 -1.37
N GLU A 223 17.45 -1.78 -0.96
CA GLU A 223 16.67 -2.61 -1.89
C GLU A 223 15.52 -1.82 -2.51
N LEU A 224 14.84 -0.98 -1.73
CA LEU A 224 13.82 -0.06 -2.25
C LEU A 224 14.40 0.89 -3.31
N ASP A 225 15.58 1.45 -3.07
CA ASP A 225 16.26 2.32 -4.04
C ASP A 225 16.54 1.58 -5.35
N ARG A 226 16.99 0.32 -5.30
CA ARG A 226 17.18 -0.53 -6.50
C ARG A 226 15.89 -0.79 -7.27
N LEU A 227 14.79 -1.08 -6.56
CA LEU A 227 13.47 -1.23 -7.20
C LEU A 227 13.05 0.05 -7.94
N PHE A 228 13.41 1.23 -7.43
CA PHE A 228 13.15 2.50 -8.10
C PHE A 228 14.09 2.78 -9.27
N GLU A 229 15.33 2.31 -9.23
CA GLU A 229 16.22 2.30 -10.41
C GLU A 229 15.59 1.48 -11.54
N ASP A 230 15.08 0.28 -11.24
CA ASP A 230 14.38 -0.58 -12.21
C ASP A 230 13.10 0.09 -12.74
N LYS A 231 12.31 0.74 -11.88
CA LYS A 231 11.10 1.49 -12.24
C LYS A 231 11.37 2.68 -13.18
N ASN A 232 12.61 3.18 -13.22
CA ASN A 232 13.01 4.27 -14.11
C ASN A 232 13.43 3.77 -15.50
N GLY A 233 13.50 2.44 -15.70
CA GLY A 233 13.62 1.83 -17.01
C GLY A 233 12.34 1.91 -17.85
N SER A 234 12.40 1.45 -19.10
CA SER A 234 11.23 1.41 -19.98
C SER A 234 10.17 0.42 -19.46
N PRO A 235 8.87 0.78 -19.45
CA PRO A 235 7.80 -0.13 -19.08
C PRO A 235 7.76 -1.35 -20.01
N ILE A 236 7.87 -2.55 -19.44
CA ILE A 236 7.77 -3.82 -20.15
C ILE A 236 6.83 -4.74 -19.38
N THR A 237 5.98 -5.48 -20.08
CA THR A 237 5.15 -6.51 -19.48
C THR A 237 5.07 -7.74 -20.39
N TYR A 238 5.23 -8.92 -19.79
CA TYR A 238 5.01 -10.21 -20.44
C TYR A 238 3.61 -10.77 -20.13
N ASN A 239 2.79 -10.01 -19.41
CA ASN A 239 1.48 -10.45 -18.98
C ASN A 239 0.44 -10.23 -20.11
N HIS A 240 -0.15 -11.33 -20.58
CA HIS A 240 -1.19 -11.33 -21.63
C HIS A 240 -2.43 -10.49 -21.28
N TYR A 241 -2.70 -10.24 -19.99
CA TYR A 241 -3.78 -9.33 -19.59
C TYR A 241 -3.59 -7.90 -20.12
N TYR A 242 -2.36 -7.46 -20.38
CA TYR A 242 -2.13 -6.15 -21.00
C TYR A 242 -2.82 -6.05 -22.36
N THR A 243 -2.58 -7.04 -23.24
CA THR A 243 -3.16 -7.06 -24.58
C THR A 243 -4.68 -7.15 -24.52
N ASP A 244 -5.22 -7.96 -23.60
CA ASP A 244 -6.67 -8.09 -23.41
C ASP A 244 -7.29 -6.77 -22.91
N ASN A 245 -6.65 -6.11 -21.95
CA ASN A 245 -7.10 -4.81 -21.42
C ASN A 245 -7.12 -3.72 -22.49
N VAL A 246 -6.10 -3.67 -23.35
CA VAL A 246 -6.05 -2.72 -24.48
C VAL A 246 -7.15 -3.02 -25.50
N GLN A 247 -7.36 -4.29 -25.87
CA GLN A 247 -8.42 -4.67 -26.82
C GLN A 247 -9.82 -4.37 -26.26
N ASN A 248 -10.05 -4.67 -24.98
CA ASN A 248 -11.30 -4.36 -24.30
C ASN A 248 -11.57 -2.85 -24.25
N ALA A 249 -10.54 -2.03 -23.99
CA ALA A 249 -10.66 -0.57 -24.02
C ALA A 249 -11.03 -0.07 -25.42
N ARG A 250 -10.34 -0.57 -26.46
CA ARG A 250 -10.66 -0.26 -27.87
C ARG A 250 -12.10 -0.63 -28.23
N HIS A 251 -12.54 -1.84 -27.91
CA HIS A 251 -13.91 -2.29 -28.15
C HIS A 251 -14.95 -1.44 -27.40
N ALA A 252 -14.67 -1.02 -26.17
CA ALA A 252 -15.56 -0.15 -25.41
C ALA A 252 -15.69 1.23 -26.09
N THR A 253 -14.59 1.82 -26.56
CA THR A 253 -14.61 3.08 -27.32
C THR A 253 -15.42 2.93 -28.61
N THR A 254 -15.15 1.90 -29.41
CA THR A 254 -15.89 1.65 -30.66
C THR A 254 -17.38 1.45 -30.41
N ARG A 255 -17.74 0.65 -29.39
CA ARG A 255 -19.14 0.43 -29.01
C ARG A 255 -19.83 1.73 -28.61
N GLY A 256 -19.15 2.60 -27.87
CA GLY A 256 -19.65 3.92 -27.50
C GLY A 256 -19.90 4.83 -28.71
N LEU A 257 -18.99 4.83 -29.68
CA LEU A 257 -19.16 5.57 -30.95
C LEU A 257 -20.35 5.05 -31.75
N ILE A 258 -20.50 3.73 -31.86
CA ILE A 258 -21.64 3.08 -32.53
C ILE A 258 -22.94 3.46 -31.83
N LYS A 259 -22.99 3.39 -30.50
CA LYS A 259 -24.19 3.75 -29.73
C LYS A 259 -24.62 5.20 -29.97
N LYS A 260 -23.67 6.14 -29.96
CA LYS A 260 -23.95 7.56 -30.26
C LYS A 260 -24.43 7.78 -31.69
N ALA A 261 -23.82 7.10 -32.67
CA ALA A 261 -24.27 7.17 -34.05
C ALA A 261 -25.69 6.61 -34.20
N LEU A 262 -26.00 5.52 -33.48
CA LEU A 262 -27.32 4.92 -33.45
C LEU A 262 -28.38 5.87 -32.87
N GLU A 263 -28.07 6.48 -31.72
CA GLU A 263 -28.91 7.49 -31.06
C GLU A 263 -29.27 8.65 -32.01
N GLU A 264 -28.29 9.18 -32.75
CA GLU A 264 -28.52 10.27 -33.72
C GLU A 264 -29.38 9.88 -34.92
N THR A 265 -29.30 8.61 -35.33
CA THR A 265 -30.05 8.11 -36.49
C THR A 265 -31.43 7.56 -36.14
N SER A 266 -31.69 7.33 -34.85
CA SER A 266 -32.96 6.80 -34.37
C SER A 266 -34.06 7.83 -34.48
N THR A 267 -35.20 7.44 -35.06
CA THR A 267 -36.45 8.22 -34.96
C THR A 267 -37.17 7.82 -33.68
N VAL A 268 -37.52 8.79 -32.84
CA VAL A 268 -38.31 8.54 -31.62
C VAL A 268 -39.74 8.20 -32.04
N ASP A 269 -40.13 6.94 -31.94
CA ASP A 269 -41.53 6.53 -32.11
C ASP A 269 -42.35 6.84 -30.85
N TYR A 270 -43.67 6.92 -31.01
CA TYR A 270 -44.69 7.28 -29.99
C TYR A 270 -44.61 6.50 -28.65
N ASN A 271 -43.78 5.44 -28.55
CA ASN A 271 -43.58 4.62 -27.36
C ASN A 271 -42.17 4.73 -26.71
N HIS A 272 -41.38 5.76 -27.02
CA HIS A 272 -40.04 5.99 -26.42
C HIS A 272 -39.03 4.84 -26.60
N LYS A 273 -39.29 3.91 -27.53
CA LYS A 273 -38.34 2.85 -27.90
C LYS A 273 -37.61 3.26 -29.16
N MET A 274 -36.28 3.13 -29.15
CA MET A 274 -35.47 3.34 -30.34
C MET A 274 -35.88 2.34 -31.42
N HIS A 275 -36.30 2.86 -32.58
CA HIS A 275 -36.55 2.05 -33.77
C HIS A 275 -35.49 2.39 -34.81
N ILE A 276 -34.77 1.37 -35.28
CA ILE A 276 -33.91 1.47 -36.46
C ILE A 276 -34.77 0.94 -37.61
N SER A 277 -35.32 1.85 -38.41
CA SER A 277 -36.02 1.46 -39.63
C SER A 277 -35.03 0.77 -40.57
N ASN A 278 -35.38 -0.42 -41.06
CA ASN A 278 -34.58 -1.18 -42.02
C ASN A 278 -34.75 -0.61 -43.44
N THR A 279 -34.63 0.71 -43.59
CA THR A 279 -34.66 1.37 -44.89
C THR A 279 -33.23 1.64 -45.36
N ALA A 280 -33.01 1.60 -46.67
CA ALA A 280 -31.72 1.95 -47.26
C ALA A 280 -31.28 3.38 -46.88
N VAL A 281 -32.24 4.29 -46.69
CA VAL A 281 -32.00 5.69 -46.31
C VAL A 281 -31.44 5.79 -44.89
N ASP A 282 -31.97 5.03 -43.94
CA ASP A 282 -31.51 5.07 -42.55
C ASP A 282 -30.20 4.31 -42.36
N ALA A 283 -29.95 3.27 -43.16
CA ALA A 283 -28.65 2.61 -43.26
C ALA A 283 -27.55 3.57 -43.77
N GLU A 284 -27.83 4.35 -44.81
CA GLU A 284 -26.91 5.38 -45.33
C GLU A 284 -26.68 6.52 -44.34
N LYS A 285 -27.72 6.96 -43.62
CA LYS A 285 -27.57 7.94 -42.54
C LYS A 285 -26.68 7.41 -41.41
N LEU A 286 -26.84 6.15 -41.02
CA LEU A 286 -26.02 5.51 -40.00
C LEU A 286 -24.57 5.38 -40.46
N LEU A 287 -24.34 4.94 -41.71
CA LEU A 287 -23.02 4.88 -42.31
C LEU A 287 -22.36 6.25 -42.36
N GLY A 288 -23.08 7.30 -42.78
CA GLY A 288 -22.59 8.67 -42.75
C GLY A 288 -22.30 9.19 -41.33
N ALA A 289 -23.13 8.84 -40.34
CA ALA A 289 -22.92 9.20 -38.94
C ALA A 289 -21.70 8.50 -38.31
N LEU A 290 -21.42 7.27 -38.74
CA LEU A 290 -20.20 6.53 -38.37
C LEU A 290 -18.98 7.11 -39.07
N GLN A 291 -19.03 7.36 -40.39
CA GLN A 291 -17.91 7.93 -41.15
C GLN A 291 -17.46 9.30 -40.62
N ARG A 292 -18.41 10.19 -40.24
CA ARG A 292 -18.07 11.49 -39.63
C ARG A 292 -17.33 11.35 -38.30
N ARG A 293 -17.57 10.27 -37.56
CA ARG A 293 -16.86 9.96 -36.29
C ARG A 293 -15.55 9.21 -36.49
N VAL A 294 -15.33 8.68 -37.69
CA VAL A 294 -14.10 8.02 -38.14
C VAL A 294 -13.14 9.02 -38.81
N LEU A 295 -13.57 10.26 -39.11
CA LEU A 295 -12.66 11.37 -39.38
C LEU A 295 -11.97 11.78 -38.08
N VAL A 296 -10.92 11.05 -37.77
CA VAL A 296 -10.20 11.12 -36.50
C VAL A 296 -9.13 12.21 -36.58
N ASP A 297 -9.14 13.11 -35.59
CA ASP A 297 -7.94 13.90 -35.30
C ASP A 297 -6.82 12.93 -34.91
N MET A 298 -5.82 12.83 -35.79
CA MET A 298 -4.74 11.86 -35.65
C MET A 298 -3.92 12.08 -34.38
N GLU A 299 -3.87 13.31 -33.83
CA GLU A 299 -3.22 13.56 -32.54
C GLU A 299 -4.09 13.04 -31.38
N ASP A 300 -5.41 13.27 -31.44
CA ASP A 300 -6.36 12.78 -30.43
C ASP A 300 -6.37 11.24 -30.37
N GLN A 301 -6.28 10.57 -31.53
CA GLN A 301 -6.16 9.11 -31.57
C GLN A 301 -4.93 8.61 -30.83
N ALA A 302 -3.75 9.14 -31.19
CA ALA A 302 -2.49 8.70 -30.61
C ALA A 302 -2.47 8.92 -29.09
N CYS A 303 -2.99 10.07 -28.63
CA CYS A 303 -3.10 10.40 -27.21
C CYS A 303 -4.08 9.48 -26.46
N SER A 304 -5.24 9.21 -27.06
CA SER A 304 -6.25 8.31 -26.50
C SER A 304 -5.70 6.89 -26.37
N GLU A 305 -5.05 6.37 -27.41
CA GLU A 305 -4.43 5.04 -27.38
C GLU A 305 -3.31 4.95 -26.35
N ALA A 306 -2.45 5.96 -26.24
CA ALA A 306 -1.39 6.00 -25.24
C ALA A 306 -1.96 6.02 -23.80
N ARG A 307 -3.02 6.79 -23.55
CA ARG A 307 -3.70 6.83 -22.26
C ARG A 307 -4.36 5.48 -21.92
N GLN A 308 -5.01 4.83 -22.88
CA GLN A 308 -5.58 3.50 -22.69
C GLN A 308 -4.49 2.46 -22.39
N GLY A 309 -3.37 2.52 -23.12
CA GLY A 309 -2.20 1.69 -22.87
C GLY A 309 -1.66 1.87 -21.46
N LEU A 310 -1.56 3.11 -20.97
CA LEU A 310 -1.13 3.40 -19.60
C LEU A 310 -2.08 2.82 -18.55
N LEU A 311 -3.39 3.01 -18.71
CA LEU A 311 -4.40 2.45 -17.81
C LEU A 311 -4.40 0.92 -17.81
N ALA A 312 -4.24 0.31 -18.98
CA ALA A 312 -4.11 -1.13 -19.13
C ALA A 312 -2.84 -1.65 -18.45
N TYR A 313 -1.73 -0.92 -18.55
CA TYR A 313 -0.49 -1.24 -17.85
C TYR A 313 -0.70 -1.20 -16.33
N TYR A 314 -1.30 -0.14 -15.78
CA TYR A 314 -1.61 -0.09 -14.34
C TYR A 314 -2.52 -1.22 -13.85
N LYS A 315 -3.55 -1.58 -14.62
CA LYS A 315 -4.45 -2.70 -14.26
C LYS A 315 -3.75 -4.05 -14.14
N VAL A 316 -2.65 -4.26 -14.87
CA VAL A 316 -1.86 -5.49 -14.76
C VAL A 316 -1.15 -5.59 -13.42
N PHE A 317 -0.75 -4.46 -12.83
CA PHE A 317 -0.02 -4.42 -11.55
C PHE A 317 -0.91 -4.17 -10.33
N ALA A 318 -2.15 -3.72 -10.54
CA ALA A 318 -3.12 -3.42 -9.47
C ALA A 318 -4.10 -4.57 -9.15
N ASN A 319 -4.04 -5.67 -9.92
CA ASN A 319 -4.89 -6.86 -9.78
C ASN A 319 -4.23 -7.95 -8.95
#